data_AF-A0A6A3JFZ2-F1
#
_entry.id   AF-A0A6A3JFZ2-F1
#
_cell.length_a   1.000
_cell.length_b   1.000
_cell.length_c   1.000
_cell.angle_alpha   90.00
_cell.angle_beta   90.00
_cell.angle_gamma   90.00
#
_symmetry.space_group_name_H-M   'P 1'
#
loop_
_entity.id
_entity.type
_entity.pdbx_description
1 polymer ?
#
loop_
_entity_poly.entity_id
_entity_poly.type
_entity_poly.pdbx_seq_one_letter_code
_entity_poly.pdbx_strand_id
1 'polypeptide(L)'
;MERLSIIGCGLLLSPPLAASRALPDSVASLVDTSVDPCVDFYRFSCGGWLATHGILRNESMVEYAFDTAQNAMDAVVLQAITNDSTSLVGELYASCMDMDARNTVGAEPLRDGVQSIVNAQDKRELFQNASRNVLWVSHADLTLEDEYYENPQVLKYIEKNLTFYASTILNLTGFELEGSEYDDYGEVVLGVEKQLIELQNYAELDPETADVYYSFPYKEAAENYPLVFGAYAEGMQLLDDAPALTENTEIAFLTTAYFEKAEELVSLVTLDALKVYVAFAYINNFAKYLSEPFVDARFEFFRGVMLGAQTPLSMEKICAANVVDLLPVHAGAAYVANRDDMKETGDAFIAMLNELLDAMATNIKTLDWLDDRTRAGALAKLDTLEVMYVEPDADQLEKEAQGLVKLDPTAYFANVDLIRTAQYVSLAWTIGADQPFFDASGSAAQIFGSLGVVAGHEISHGFDNTGSNFDAKGNWNKWWTDTTAAEFETRAQCLVDLYSSFYTEAEDGVQLVPVNGMKTLGENIADNGGLHVAFNAYKKRACSPGSGDDNSSDNDDQLFFLSYAQTWCGKIRDETAADSFLTNAHAVGEVRVNGAAMNSFAFASAFNCPAGAPMNPVDKCVLW
;
A
#
# COMPACT_ATOMS: atom_id res chain seq x y z
N MET A 1 -13.21 -47.71 15.78
CA MET A 1 -14.04 -48.23 14.67
C MET A 1 -15.06 -47.15 14.41
N GLU A 2 -15.09 -46.42 13.30
CA GLU A 2 -14.47 -46.53 11.98
C GLU A 2 -13.66 -45.25 11.69
N ARG A 3 -12.48 -45.40 11.08
CA ARG A 3 -11.71 -44.27 10.53
C ARG A 3 -12.29 -43.99 9.15
N LEU A 4 -12.78 -42.76 8.90
CA LEU A 4 -13.06 -42.32 7.54
C LEU A 4 -11.73 -42.21 6.79
N SER A 5 -11.51 -43.14 5.87
CA SER A 5 -10.45 -43.08 4.89
C SER A 5 -10.75 -41.95 3.89
N ILE A 6 -9.96 -40.88 3.94
CA ILE A 6 -9.65 -40.11 2.74
C ILE A 6 -8.91 -41.09 1.83
N ILE A 7 -9.43 -41.33 0.63
CA ILE A 7 -8.70 -42.03 -0.42
C ILE A 7 -7.55 -41.10 -0.79
N GLY A 8 -6.41 -41.27 -0.12
CA GLY A 8 -5.22 -40.46 -0.28
C GLY A 8 -4.64 -40.66 -1.68
N CYS A 9 -4.30 -39.55 -2.33
CA CYS A 9 -3.29 -39.55 -3.37
C CYS A 9 -2.00 -40.02 -2.68
N GLY A 10 -1.53 -41.21 -3.03
CA GLY A 10 -0.42 -41.86 -2.32
C GLY A 10 0.86 -41.05 -2.46
N LEU A 11 1.48 -40.72 -1.32
CA LEU A 11 2.91 -40.40 -1.20
C LEU A 11 3.71 -41.59 -1.75
N LEU A 12 4.07 -41.55 -3.02
CA LEU A 12 5.01 -42.48 -3.63
C LEU A 12 6.40 -41.84 -3.59
N LEU A 13 7.25 -42.33 -2.68
CA LEU A 13 8.70 -42.12 -2.74
C LEU A 13 9.23 -42.70 -4.06
N SER A 14 9.80 -41.89 -4.96
CA SER A 14 10.61 -42.32 -6.14
C SER A 14 11.49 -41.15 -6.67
N PRO A 15 12.38 -41.36 -7.68
CA PRO A 15 13.84 -41.13 -7.68
C PRO A 15 14.26 -39.70 -8.11
N PRO A 16 15.57 -39.34 -8.13
CA PRO A 16 15.99 -38.02 -8.60
C PRO A 16 15.65 -37.81 -10.08
N LEU A 17 15.14 -36.60 -10.38
CA LEU A 17 14.99 -35.94 -11.69
C LEU A 17 15.29 -36.85 -12.90
N ALA A 18 14.30 -37.61 -13.35
CA ALA A 18 14.34 -38.21 -14.66
C ALA A 18 12.94 -38.33 -15.27
N ALA A 19 12.75 -37.60 -16.38
CA ALA A 19 11.56 -37.42 -17.22
C ALA A 19 10.57 -36.33 -16.76
N SER A 20 11.08 -35.11 -16.53
CA SER A 20 10.28 -33.92 -16.27
C SER A 20 9.61 -33.38 -17.54
N ARG A 21 8.38 -32.88 -17.40
CA ARG A 21 7.92 -31.78 -18.26
C ARG A 21 8.90 -30.62 -18.01
N ALA A 22 9.53 -30.10 -19.04
CA ALA A 22 10.42 -28.95 -18.88
C ALA A 22 9.61 -27.78 -18.30
N LEU A 23 10.19 -27.03 -17.35
CA LEU A 23 9.62 -25.79 -16.85
C LEU A 23 9.35 -24.85 -18.05
N PRO A 24 8.28 -24.05 -18.02
CA PRO A 24 8.08 -23.00 -19.03
C PRO A 24 9.32 -22.10 -19.13
N ASP A 25 9.70 -21.68 -20.34
CA ASP A 25 10.89 -20.83 -20.55
C ASP A 25 10.81 -19.51 -19.74
N SER A 26 9.60 -18.98 -19.58
CA SER A 26 9.32 -17.80 -18.76
C SER A 26 9.61 -17.99 -17.28
N VAL A 27 9.63 -19.22 -16.77
CA VAL A 27 9.99 -19.55 -15.37
C VAL A 27 11.44 -20.00 -15.30
N ALA A 28 11.87 -20.86 -16.21
CA ALA A 28 13.21 -21.45 -16.23
C ALA A 28 14.32 -20.40 -16.39
N SER A 29 14.04 -19.29 -17.08
CA SER A 29 15.01 -18.21 -17.31
C SER A 29 15.35 -17.37 -16.07
N LEU A 30 14.49 -17.36 -15.04
CA LEU A 30 14.76 -16.64 -13.78
C LEU A 30 15.50 -17.49 -12.74
N VAL A 31 15.50 -18.82 -12.89
CA VAL A 31 16.08 -19.75 -11.91
C VAL A 31 17.61 -19.76 -11.97
N ASP A 32 18.25 -19.71 -10.80
CA ASP A 32 19.67 -20.03 -10.63
C ASP A 32 19.86 -21.43 -10.05
N THR A 33 20.11 -22.40 -10.94
CA THR A 33 20.33 -23.80 -10.58
C THR A 33 21.64 -24.07 -9.81
N SER A 34 22.50 -23.06 -9.60
CA SER A 34 23.70 -23.19 -8.77
C SER A 34 23.41 -23.07 -7.27
N VAL A 35 22.25 -22.53 -6.91
CA VAL A 35 21.77 -22.41 -5.54
C VAL A 35 20.87 -23.61 -5.21
N ASP A 36 20.99 -24.14 -3.99
CA ASP A 36 20.11 -25.21 -3.52
C ASP A 36 18.79 -24.59 -3.00
N PRO A 37 17.61 -24.96 -3.54
CA PRO A 37 16.32 -24.43 -3.08
C PRO A 37 16.03 -24.72 -1.60
N CYS A 38 16.70 -25.71 -1.01
CA CYS A 38 16.55 -26.05 0.41
C CYS A 38 17.47 -25.22 1.32
N VAL A 39 18.36 -24.41 0.73
CA VAL A 39 19.26 -23.47 1.43
C VAL A 39 18.73 -22.06 1.32
N ASP A 40 18.39 -21.62 0.10
CA ASP A 40 17.86 -20.28 -0.15
C ASP A 40 16.94 -20.33 -1.38
N PHE A 41 15.64 -20.33 -1.13
CA PHE A 41 14.68 -20.54 -2.18
C PHE A 41 14.53 -19.32 -3.08
N TYR A 42 14.56 -18.11 -2.51
CA TYR A 42 14.53 -16.86 -3.27
C TYR A 42 15.71 -16.74 -4.23
N ARG A 43 16.94 -17.01 -3.76
CA ARG A 43 18.13 -16.98 -4.64
C ARG A 43 18.06 -18.07 -5.71
N PHE A 44 17.53 -19.25 -5.40
CA PHE A 44 17.27 -20.28 -6.42
C PHE A 44 16.23 -19.83 -7.45
N SER A 45 15.10 -19.27 -7.04
CA SER A 45 13.98 -18.93 -7.94
C SER A 45 14.22 -17.68 -8.78
N CYS A 46 14.95 -16.70 -8.23
CA CYS A 46 15.16 -15.37 -8.80
C CYS A 46 16.60 -15.09 -9.24
N GLY A 47 17.58 -15.94 -8.88
CA GLY A 47 19.00 -15.65 -9.08
C GLY A 47 19.40 -15.38 -10.53
N GLY A 48 18.77 -16.04 -11.51
CA GLY A 48 18.98 -15.78 -12.93
C GLY A 48 18.50 -14.38 -13.34
N TRP A 49 17.36 -13.94 -12.82
CA TRP A 49 16.86 -12.57 -13.01
C TRP A 49 17.74 -11.54 -12.31
N LEU A 50 18.12 -11.80 -11.05
CA LEU A 50 19.01 -10.96 -10.25
C LEU A 50 20.38 -10.80 -10.90
N ALA A 51 20.91 -11.82 -11.58
CA ALA A 51 22.20 -11.74 -12.27
C ALA A 51 22.17 -10.86 -13.53
N THR A 52 20.99 -10.68 -14.14
CA THR A 52 20.84 -10.05 -15.46
C THR A 52 20.18 -8.67 -15.41
N HIS A 53 19.53 -8.31 -14.29
CA HIS A 53 18.81 -7.04 -14.14
C HIS A 53 19.49 -6.14 -13.11
N GLY A 54 19.52 -4.84 -13.38
CA GLY A 54 20.06 -3.82 -12.48
C GLY A 54 19.04 -2.72 -12.23
N ILE A 55 19.13 -2.07 -11.08
CA ILE A 55 18.27 -0.93 -10.75
C ILE A 55 18.66 0.23 -11.66
N LEU A 56 17.72 0.70 -12.48
CA LEU A 56 17.95 1.85 -13.36
C LEU A 56 18.27 3.10 -12.54
N ARG A 57 19.02 4.04 -13.12
CA ARG A 57 19.46 5.25 -12.41
C ARG A 57 18.31 6.09 -11.89
N ASN A 58 17.17 6.05 -12.56
CA ASN A 58 15.97 6.80 -12.19
C ASN A 58 15.05 6.06 -11.20
N GLU A 59 15.34 4.80 -10.90
CA GLU A 59 14.54 3.96 -10.02
C GLU A 59 15.24 3.74 -8.67
N SER A 60 14.44 3.58 -7.63
CA SER A 60 14.84 3.26 -6.25
C SER A 60 14.71 1.78 -5.92
N MET A 61 13.95 1.06 -6.75
CA MET A 61 13.78 -0.39 -6.72
C MET A 61 13.36 -0.87 -8.10
N VAL A 62 13.48 -2.18 -8.33
CA VAL A 62 12.95 -2.86 -9.51
C VAL A 62 12.40 -4.21 -9.08
N GLU A 63 11.19 -4.54 -9.51
CA GLU A 63 10.47 -5.77 -9.16
C GLU A 63 9.94 -6.41 -10.44
N TYR A 64 10.20 -7.70 -10.62
CA TYR A 64 9.87 -8.42 -11.84
C TYR A 64 8.37 -8.37 -12.13
N ALA A 65 7.52 -8.79 -11.20
CA ALA A 65 6.09 -8.91 -11.47
C ALA A 65 5.39 -7.56 -11.44
N PHE A 66 5.60 -6.76 -10.39
CA PHE A 66 4.96 -5.45 -10.22
C PHE A 66 5.33 -4.49 -11.33
N ASP A 67 6.61 -4.32 -11.67
CA ASP A 67 6.99 -3.41 -12.75
C ASP A 67 6.51 -3.93 -14.11
N THR A 68 6.53 -5.24 -14.37
CA THR A 68 6.05 -5.77 -15.65
C THR A 68 4.55 -5.51 -15.82
N ALA A 69 3.75 -5.78 -14.79
CA ALA A 69 2.32 -5.54 -14.79
C ALA A 69 2.01 -4.04 -14.90
N GLN A 70 2.67 -3.19 -14.10
CA GLN A 70 2.46 -1.74 -14.15
C GLN A 70 2.82 -1.16 -15.51
N ASN A 71 3.97 -1.55 -16.09
CA ASN A 71 4.36 -1.07 -17.41
C ASN A 71 3.39 -1.54 -18.51
N ALA A 72 2.81 -2.74 -18.38
CA ALA A 72 1.78 -3.22 -19.31
C ALA A 72 0.48 -2.40 -19.19
N MET A 73 0.04 -2.13 -17.96
CA MET A 73 -1.12 -1.28 -17.69
C MET A 73 -0.93 0.15 -18.21
N ASP A 74 0.20 0.76 -17.89
CA ASP A 74 0.57 2.11 -18.35
C ASP A 74 0.57 2.18 -19.87
N ALA A 75 1.08 1.15 -20.56
CA ALA A 75 1.08 1.11 -22.02
C ALA A 75 -0.34 1.10 -22.62
N VAL A 76 -1.28 0.37 -22.02
CA VAL A 76 -2.69 0.34 -22.44
C VAL A 76 -3.36 1.69 -22.18
N VAL A 77 -3.13 2.30 -21.01
CA VAL A 77 -3.68 3.62 -20.67
C VAL A 77 -3.13 4.70 -21.61
N LEU A 78 -1.84 4.69 -21.89
CA LEU A 78 -1.20 5.62 -22.84
C LEU A 78 -1.71 5.41 -24.28
N GLN A 79 -1.96 4.16 -24.68
CA GLN A 79 -2.61 3.87 -25.96
C GLN A 79 -4.04 4.43 -26.00
N ALA A 80 -4.81 4.27 -24.94
CA ALA A 80 -6.15 4.82 -24.83
C ALA A 80 -6.15 6.36 -24.93
N ILE A 81 -5.23 7.02 -24.23
CA ILE A 81 -4.99 8.47 -24.32
C ILE A 81 -4.64 8.89 -25.75
N THR A 82 -3.80 8.11 -26.43
CA THR A 82 -3.41 8.40 -27.83
C THR A 82 -4.59 8.23 -28.79
N ASN A 83 -5.46 7.25 -28.53
CA ASN A 83 -6.65 6.98 -29.34
C ASN A 83 -7.73 8.07 -29.18
N ASP A 84 -7.87 8.62 -27.97
CA ASP A 84 -8.79 9.71 -27.67
C ASP A 84 -8.14 10.77 -26.75
N SER A 85 -7.36 11.66 -27.37
CA SER A 85 -6.70 12.78 -26.68
C SER A 85 -7.68 13.82 -26.13
N THR A 86 -8.96 13.76 -26.50
CA THR A 86 -10.00 14.69 -26.05
C THR A 86 -10.81 14.14 -24.87
N SER A 87 -10.51 12.93 -24.42
CA SER A 87 -11.05 12.37 -23.19
C SER A 87 -10.48 13.09 -21.95
N LEU A 88 -11.14 12.98 -20.79
CA LEU A 88 -10.65 13.56 -19.54
C LEU A 88 -9.22 13.11 -19.20
N VAL A 89 -8.93 11.81 -19.39
CA VAL A 89 -7.59 11.26 -19.17
C VAL A 89 -6.58 11.80 -20.19
N GLY A 90 -7.01 12.04 -21.44
CA GLY A 90 -6.18 12.62 -22.49
C GLY A 90 -5.87 14.11 -22.28
N GLU A 91 -6.86 14.92 -21.90
CA GLU A 91 -6.70 16.35 -21.60
C GLU A 91 -5.83 16.57 -20.35
N LEU A 92 -6.02 15.75 -19.30
CA LEU A 92 -5.17 15.78 -18.12
C LEU A 92 -3.71 15.39 -18.45
N TYR A 93 -3.52 14.33 -19.24
CA TYR A 93 -2.18 13.92 -19.68
C TYR A 93 -1.50 15.00 -20.52
N ALA A 94 -2.20 15.59 -21.49
CA ALA A 94 -1.67 16.64 -22.36
C ALA A 94 -1.23 17.88 -21.57
N SER A 95 -2.07 18.33 -20.63
CA SER A 95 -1.73 19.47 -19.76
C SER A 95 -0.53 19.17 -18.86
N CYS A 96 -0.40 17.94 -18.34
CA CYS A 96 0.77 17.54 -17.56
C CYS A 96 2.07 17.58 -18.37
N MET A 97 2.03 17.13 -19.63
CA MET A 97 3.18 17.06 -20.52
C MET A 97 3.67 18.43 -21.02
N ASP A 98 2.82 19.47 -20.97
CA ASP A 98 3.17 20.83 -21.39
C ASP A 98 4.00 21.57 -20.32
N MET A 99 5.28 21.19 -20.22
CA MET A 99 6.21 21.81 -19.28
C MET A 99 6.49 23.28 -19.61
N ASP A 100 6.37 23.70 -20.87
CA ASP A 100 6.54 25.10 -21.25
C ASP A 100 5.41 25.98 -20.68
N ALA A 101 4.15 25.51 -20.75
CA ALA A 101 3.03 26.18 -20.10
C ALA A 101 3.20 26.21 -18.57
N ARG A 102 3.59 25.09 -17.96
CA ARG A 102 3.86 24.98 -16.51
C ARG A 102 4.99 25.91 -16.06
N ASN A 103 6.09 25.97 -16.81
CA ASN A 103 7.21 26.87 -16.53
C ASN A 103 6.83 28.34 -16.75
N THR A 104 5.94 28.63 -17.71
CA THR A 104 5.43 29.99 -17.95
C THR A 104 4.61 30.51 -16.77
N VAL A 105 3.73 29.67 -16.20
CA VAL A 105 2.93 30.06 -15.02
C VAL A 105 3.72 29.99 -13.72
N GLY A 106 4.71 29.09 -13.61
CA GLY A 106 5.57 28.96 -12.44
C GLY A 106 4.78 28.72 -11.16
N ALA A 107 5.02 29.55 -10.14
CA ALA A 107 4.30 29.51 -8.86
C ALA A 107 3.01 30.34 -8.84
N GLU A 108 2.63 31.01 -9.94
CA GLU A 108 1.45 31.87 -10.00
C GLU A 108 0.16 31.21 -9.49
N PRO A 109 -0.13 29.94 -9.82
CA PRO A 109 -1.37 29.30 -9.38
C PRO A 109 -1.51 29.14 -7.85
N LEU A 110 -0.41 29.17 -7.09
CA LEU A 110 -0.44 29.09 -5.62
C LEU A 110 -0.50 30.46 -4.94
N ARG A 111 -0.33 31.56 -5.68
CA ARG A 111 -0.14 32.89 -5.08
C ARG A 111 -1.31 33.32 -4.23
N ASP A 112 -2.55 33.08 -4.67
CA ASP A 112 -3.73 33.52 -3.92
C ASP A 112 -3.85 32.76 -2.59
N GLY A 113 -3.62 31.44 -2.61
CA GLY A 113 -3.60 30.61 -1.39
C GLY A 113 -2.48 31.03 -0.43
N VAL A 114 -1.25 31.18 -0.94
CA VAL A 114 -0.09 31.62 -0.14
C VAL A 114 -0.29 33.03 0.41
N GLN A 115 -0.81 33.96 -0.39
CA GLN A 115 -1.05 35.34 0.04
C GLN A 115 -2.16 35.42 1.10
N SER A 116 -3.18 34.56 1.00
CA SER A 116 -4.20 34.42 2.06
C SER A 116 -3.55 34.01 3.38
N ILE A 117 -2.68 33.00 3.36
CA ILE A 117 -1.94 32.52 4.54
C ILE A 117 -1.04 33.63 5.12
N VAL A 118 -0.31 34.37 4.27
CA VAL A 118 0.55 35.49 4.70
C VAL A 118 -0.28 36.61 5.33
N ASN A 119 -1.44 36.93 4.75
CA ASN A 119 -2.28 38.04 5.20
C ASN A 119 -3.13 37.73 6.43
N ALA A 120 -3.25 36.46 6.83
CA ALA A 120 -4.02 36.06 7.99
C ALA A 120 -3.59 36.85 9.24
N GLN A 121 -4.54 37.51 9.92
CA GLN A 121 -4.26 38.32 11.11
C GLN A 121 -4.42 37.53 12.41
N ASP A 122 -5.08 36.38 12.34
CA ASP A 122 -5.17 35.42 13.42
C ASP A 122 -5.31 33.98 12.88
N LYS A 123 -5.29 33.00 13.79
CA LYS A 123 -5.22 31.57 13.45
C LYS A 123 -6.49 31.02 12.78
N ARG A 124 -7.63 31.70 12.93
CA ARG A 124 -8.93 31.27 12.36
C ARG A 124 -8.99 31.48 10.85
N GLU A 125 -8.25 32.45 10.34
CA GLU A 125 -8.29 32.82 8.92
C GLU A 125 -7.48 31.86 8.01
N LEU A 126 -6.78 30.87 8.59
CA LEU A 126 -5.87 29.97 7.86
C LEU A 126 -6.57 28.81 7.13
N PHE A 127 -7.84 28.52 7.42
CA PHE A 127 -8.50 27.30 6.96
C PHE A 127 -9.79 27.64 6.21
N GLN A 128 -9.89 27.38 4.89
CA GLN A 128 -11.12 27.61 4.10
C GLN A 128 -11.50 26.41 3.18
N ASN A 129 -12.79 25.99 3.18
CA ASN A 129 -13.52 25.09 2.27
C ASN A 129 -13.52 23.53 2.48
N ALA A 130 -14.67 22.94 2.84
CA ALA A 130 -14.90 21.48 2.74
C ALA A 130 -16.38 21.13 2.45
N SER A 131 -16.63 20.26 1.47
CA SER A 131 -18.00 19.84 1.08
C SER A 131 -18.17 18.30 1.04
N ARG A 132 -18.74 17.79 2.15
CA ARG A 132 -19.45 16.50 2.37
C ARG A 132 -18.67 15.18 2.48
N ASN A 133 -18.64 14.64 3.71
CA ASN A 133 -18.90 13.27 4.21
C ASN A 133 -18.99 13.38 5.76
N VAL A 134 -19.07 12.30 6.55
CA VAL A 134 -19.00 12.41 8.03
C VAL A 134 -17.71 13.14 8.40
N LEU A 135 -17.79 14.18 9.23
CA LEU A 135 -16.60 14.94 9.60
C LEU A 135 -15.78 14.11 10.57
N TRP A 136 -14.70 13.54 10.04
CA TRP A 136 -13.69 12.80 10.78
C TRP A 136 -12.51 13.74 11.01
N VAL A 137 -12.02 13.81 12.25
CA VAL A 137 -10.89 14.65 12.62
C VAL A 137 -9.78 13.75 13.17
N SER A 138 -8.63 13.79 12.51
CA SER A 138 -7.39 13.12 12.91
C SER A 138 -6.24 14.13 12.94
N HIS A 139 -5.08 13.72 13.46
CA HIS A 139 -3.86 14.47 13.20
C HIS A 139 -3.58 14.51 11.68
N ALA A 140 -2.93 15.57 11.23
CA ALA A 140 -2.46 15.65 9.85
C ALA A 140 -1.19 14.80 9.68
N ASP A 141 -0.94 14.36 8.46
CA ASP A 141 0.33 13.74 8.10
C ASP A 141 1.45 14.78 8.15
N LEU A 142 2.64 14.35 8.58
CA LEU A 142 3.87 15.15 8.52
C LEU A 142 4.48 15.09 7.11
N THR A 143 5.57 15.83 6.86
CA THR A 143 6.27 15.74 5.56
C THR A 143 6.84 14.35 5.29
N LEU A 144 7.26 13.65 6.35
CA LEU A 144 7.78 12.29 6.34
C LEU A 144 6.93 11.41 7.25
N GLU A 145 7.08 10.09 7.15
CA GLU A 145 6.47 9.20 8.13
C GLU A 145 7.09 9.39 9.53
N ASP A 146 6.30 9.11 10.56
CA ASP A 146 6.59 9.37 11.97
C ASP A 146 7.94 8.76 12.40
N GLU A 147 8.27 7.56 11.92
CA GLU A 147 9.50 6.83 12.24
C GLU A 147 10.79 7.57 11.87
N TYR A 148 10.74 8.46 10.86
CA TYR A 148 11.87 9.31 10.50
C TYR A 148 12.19 10.35 11.57
N TYR A 149 11.17 10.86 12.26
CA TYR A 149 11.33 11.84 13.32
C TYR A 149 11.63 11.19 14.67
N GLU A 150 11.03 10.02 14.94
CA GLU A 150 11.20 9.27 16.18
C GLU A 150 12.60 8.66 16.32
N ASN A 151 13.27 8.35 15.20
CA ASN A 151 14.63 7.84 15.20
C ASN A 151 15.66 8.98 15.08
N PRO A 152 16.35 9.37 16.17
CA PRO A 152 17.24 10.54 16.14
C PRO A 152 18.48 10.34 15.27
N GLN A 153 18.88 9.09 15.01
CA GLN A 153 20.02 8.81 14.13
C GLN A 153 19.63 9.02 12.66
N VAL A 154 18.43 8.59 12.29
CA VAL A 154 17.86 8.80 10.95
C VAL A 154 17.59 10.28 10.74
N LEU A 155 16.88 10.93 11.66
CA LEU A 155 16.54 12.36 11.56
C LEU A 155 17.79 13.21 11.36
N LYS A 156 18.88 12.94 12.09
CA LYS A 156 20.15 13.65 11.95
C LYS A 156 20.77 13.55 10.55
N TYR A 157 20.51 12.47 9.82
CA TYR A 157 21.00 12.28 8.46
C TYR A 157 20.21 13.10 7.45
N ILE A 158 18.89 13.23 7.65
CA ILE A 158 17.98 13.85 6.69
C ILE A 158 17.56 15.28 7.03
N GLU A 159 17.72 15.74 8.28
CA GLU A 159 17.13 17.01 8.75
C GLU A 159 17.60 18.21 7.93
N LYS A 160 18.89 18.25 7.56
CA LYS A 160 19.43 19.32 6.73
C LYS A 160 18.86 19.31 5.30
N ASN A 161 18.57 18.13 4.77
CA ASN A 161 17.99 17.98 3.44
C ASN A 161 16.51 18.37 3.46
N LEU A 162 15.78 18.01 4.52
CA LEU A 162 14.39 18.41 4.74
C LEU A 162 14.27 19.94 4.88
N THR A 163 15.11 20.56 5.72
CA THR A 163 15.08 22.03 5.92
C THR A 163 15.44 22.76 4.64
N PHE A 164 16.44 22.27 3.89
CA PHE A 164 16.78 22.80 2.58
C PHE A 164 15.63 22.69 1.57
N TYR A 165 14.98 21.53 1.49
CA TYR A 165 13.82 21.32 0.61
C TYR A 165 12.68 22.28 0.96
N ALA A 166 12.32 22.38 2.25
CA ALA A 166 11.26 23.25 2.72
C ALA A 166 11.51 24.72 2.40
N SER A 167 12.72 25.22 2.70
CA SER A 167 13.12 26.59 2.34
C SER A 167 13.14 26.81 0.83
N THR A 168 13.55 25.81 0.05
CA THR A 168 13.59 25.91 -1.42
C THR A 168 12.20 26.13 -1.99
N ILE A 169 11.22 25.29 -1.65
CA ILE A 169 9.88 25.40 -2.22
C ILE A 169 9.14 26.67 -1.75
N LEU A 170 9.36 27.11 -0.51
CA LEU A 170 8.84 28.40 -0.02
C LEU A 170 9.42 29.56 -0.84
N ASN A 171 10.74 29.58 -1.04
CA ASN A 171 11.42 30.62 -1.81
C ASN A 171 10.97 30.67 -3.27
N LEU A 172 10.70 29.50 -3.89
CA LEU A 172 10.19 29.45 -5.27
C LEU A 172 8.83 30.14 -5.44
N THR A 173 8.02 30.24 -4.39
CA THR A 173 6.74 31.00 -4.41
C THR A 173 6.91 32.49 -4.17
N GLY A 174 8.09 32.93 -3.70
CA GLY A 174 8.30 34.28 -3.19
C GLY A 174 7.71 34.50 -1.79
N PHE A 175 7.48 33.42 -1.03
CA PHE A 175 6.98 33.52 0.34
C PHE A 175 7.96 34.32 1.21
N GLU A 176 7.47 35.37 1.84
CA GLU A 176 8.22 36.21 2.75
C GLU A 176 7.28 36.76 3.83
N LEU A 177 7.70 36.69 5.08
CA LEU A 177 7.00 37.31 6.21
C LEU A 177 7.69 38.63 6.57
N GLU A 178 6.98 39.75 6.39
CA GLU A 178 7.51 41.07 6.68
C GLU A 178 7.88 41.21 8.17
N GLY A 179 9.15 41.52 8.45
CA GLY A 179 9.65 41.70 9.82
C GLY A 179 9.88 40.41 10.59
N SER A 180 9.87 39.24 9.93
CA SER A 180 10.15 37.94 10.52
C SER A 180 11.53 37.89 11.19
N GLU A 181 11.60 37.20 12.33
CA GLU A 181 12.84 36.89 13.05
C GLU A 181 13.53 35.60 12.57
N TYR A 182 12.90 34.86 11.67
CA TYR A 182 13.41 33.57 11.18
C TYR A 182 14.38 33.76 10.00
N ASP A 183 15.61 33.32 10.18
CA ASP A 183 16.66 33.33 9.15
C ASP A 183 16.54 32.16 8.15
N ASP A 184 15.91 31.04 8.57
CA ASP A 184 15.69 29.84 7.75
C ASP A 184 14.30 29.27 8.03
N TYR A 185 13.39 29.40 7.07
CA TYR A 185 12.02 28.89 7.22
C TYR A 185 11.96 27.36 7.27
N GLY A 186 12.94 26.66 6.70
CA GLY A 186 13.04 25.21 6.77
C GLY A 186 13.27 24.73 8.20
N GLU A 187 14.10 25.43 8.98
CA GLU A 187 14.29 25.14 10.41
C GLU A 187 13.02 25.38 11.22
N VAL A 188 12.20 26.36 10.83
CA VAL A 188 10.88 26.58 11.43
C VAL A 188 9.95 25.41 11.15
N VAL A 189 9.89 24.95 9.89
CA VAL A 189 9.10 23.77 9.49
C VAL A 189 9.51 22.55 10.32
N LEU A 190 10.80 22.21 10.33
CA LEU A 190 11.32 21.09 11.10
C LEU A 190 11.03 21.22 12.60
N GLY A 191 11.15 22.44 13.15
CA GLY A 191 10.86 22.71 14.55
C GLY A 191 9.38 22.54 14.92
N VAL A 192 8.46 22.86 14.01
CA VAL A 192 7.02 22.60 14.18
C VAL A 192 6.73 21.10 14.06
N GLU A 193 7.26 20.42 13.05
CA GLU A 193 7.06 18.97 12.87
C GLU A 193 7.61 18.15 14.06
N LYS A 194 8.77 18.54 14.61
CA LYS A 194 9.33 17.93 15.83
C LYS A 194 8.40 18.08 17.05
N GLN A 195 7.57 19.11 17.11
CA GLN A 195 6.56 19.24 18.16
C GLN A 195 5.29 18.43 17.84
N LEU A 196 4.88 18.38 16.57
CA LEU A 196 3.72 17.60 16.13
C LEU A 196 3.92 16.10 16.34
N ILE A 197 5.11 15.56 16.07
CA ILE A 197 5.41 14.14 16.33
C ILE A 197 5.33 13.80 17.83
N GLU A 198 5.79 14.70 18.72
CA GLU A 198 5.62 14.52 20.15
C GLU A 198 4.13 14.42 20.50
N LEU A 199 3.27 15.22 19.86
CA LEU A 199 1.81 15.15 20.04
C LEU A 199 1.21 13.83 19.53
N GLN A 200 1.61 13.36 18.35
CA GLN A 200 1.15 12.09 17.80
C GLN A 200 1.52 10.93 18.75
N ASN A 201 2.74 10.94 19.30
CA ASN A 201 3.16 9.99 20.34
C ASN A 201 2.29 10.07 21.61
N TYR A 202 1.83 11.27 22.00
CA TYR A 202 0.88 11.40 23.11
C TYR A 202 -0.50 10.80 22.81
N ALA A 203 -0.88 10.70 21.54
CA ALA A 203 -2.15 10.11 21.12
C ALA A 203 -2.23 8.61 21.48
N GLU A 204 -1.09 7.92 21.55
CA GLU A 204 -1.00 6.52 21.98
C GLU A 204 -1.36 6.31 23.47
N LEU A 205 -1.48 7.38 24.26
CA LEU A 205 -1.93 7.31 25.66
C LEU A 205 -3.44 7.21 25.81
N ASP A 206 -4.21 7.41 24.75
CA ASP A 206 -5.66 7.21 24.80
C ASP A 206 -5.95 5.76 25.19
N PRO A 207 -6.89 5.53 26.13
CA PRO A 207 -7.23 4.17 26.53
C PRO A 207 -7.72 3.39 25.30
N GLU A 208 -7.19 2.18 25.10
CA GLU A 208 -7.74 1.23 24.13
C GLU A 208 -9.20 0.94 24.52
N THR A 209 -10.15 1.56 23.81
CA THR A 209 -11.58 1.32 24.01
C THR A 209 -12.16 0.52 22.84
N ALA A 210 -13.36 -0.03 23.01
CA ALA A 210 -14.06 -0.70 21.92
C ALA A 210 -14.58 0.28 20.85
N ASP A 211 -14.56 1.58 21.14
CA ASP A 211 -14.93 2.65 20.22
C ASP A 211 -13.67 3.07 19.43
N VAL A 212 -13.76 3.03 18.10
CA VAL A 212 -12.65 3.39 17.19
C VAL A 212 -12.37 4.90 17.19
N TYR A 213 -13.27 5.70 17.76
CA TYR A 213 -13.20 7.16 17.80
C TYR A 213 -14.04 7.71 18.95
N TYR A 214 -13.75 8.94 19.36
CA TYR A 214 -14.55 9.75 20.28
C TYR A 214 -15.55 10.59 19.49
N SER A 215 -16.80 10.66 19.93
CA SER A 215 -17.85 11.43 19.25
C SER A 215 -18.33 12.58 20.11
N PHE A 216 -18.41 13.77 19.52
CA PHE A 216 -18.99 14.96 20.14
C PHE A 216 -19.94 15.66 19.16
N PRO A 217 -21.02 16.29 19.63
CA PRO A 217 -21.76 17.26 18.82
C PRO A 217 -20.82 18.36 18.32
N TYR A 218 -20.98 18.82 17.08
CA TYR A 218 -20.15 19.86 16.44
C TYR A 218 -19.89 21.05 17.34
N LYS A 219 -20.95 21.53 18.01
CA LYS A 219 -20.84 22.65 18.94
C LYS A 219 -19.93 22.35 20.12
N GLU A 220 -20.09 21.17 20.73
CA GLU A 220 -19.27 20.75 21.85
C GLU A 220 -17.82 20.54 21.40
N ALA A 221 -17.59 19.96 20.23
CA ALA A 221 -16.25 19.83 19.64
C ALA A 221 -15.57 21.20 19.45
N ALA A 222 -16.30 22.19 18.93
CA ALA A 222 -15.79 23.56 18.74
C ALA A 222 -15.56 24.31 20.07
N GLU A 223 -16.32 23.99 21.11
CA GLU A 223 -16.14 24.53 22.46
C GLU A 223 -14.96 23.86 23.20
N ASN A 224 -14.77 22.55 23.02
CA ASN A 224 -13.69 21.77 23.64
C ASN A 224 -12.33 22.05 22.98
N TYR A 225 -12.30 22.21 21.67
CA TYR A 225 -11.09 22.41 20.87
C TYR A 225 -11.18 23.69 20.02
N PRO A 226 -11.19 24.88 20.64
CA PRO A 226 -11.45 26.14 19.96
C PRO A 226 -10.40 26.57 18.93
N LEU A 227 -9.13 26.15 19.06
CA LEU A 227 -8.04 26.51 18.14
C LEU A 227 -7.80 25.48 17.05
N VAL A 228 -7.92 24.18 17.35
CA VAL A 228 -7.58 23.10 16.40
C VAL A 228 -8.79 22.58 15.64
N PHE A 229 -10.00 22.70 16.20
CA PHE A 229 -11.24 22.39 15.49
C PHE A 229 -12.14 23.60 15.30
N GLY A 230 -12.45 24.36 16.36
CA GLY A 230 -13.40 25.48 16.29
C GLY A 230 -12.97 26.57 15.31
N ALA A 231 -11.72 27.03 15.41
CA ALA A 231 -11.13 28.02 14.51
C ALA A 231 -11.06 27.52 13.07
N TYR A 232 -10.70 26.25 12.87
CA TYR A 232 -10.73 25.60 11.56
C TYR A 232 -12.16 25.62 11.01
N ALA A 233 -13.12 25.10 11.77
CA ALA A 233 -14.49 24.91 11.33
C ALA A 233 -15.22 26.25 11.05
N GLU A 234 -14.92 27.29 11.82
CA GLU A 234 -15.37 28.66 11.58
C GLU A 234 -14.74 29.26 10.32
N GLY A 235 -13.41 29.20 10.19
CA GLY A 235 -12.70 29.70 9.01
C GLY A 235 -13.20 29.04 7.72
N MET A 236 -13.42 27.73 7.81
CA MET A 236 -13.92 26.89 6.74
C MET A 236 -15.41 27.08 6.46
N GLN A 237 -16.11 27.87 7.28
CA GLN A 237 -17.54 28.12 7.18
C GLN A 237 -18.35 26.82 7.09
N LEU A 238 -17.94 25.77 7.82
CA LEU A 238 -18.49 24.42 7.64
C LEU A 238 -20.01 24.36 7.82
N LEU A 239 -20.58 25.14 8.76
CA LEU A 239 -22.03 25.20 8.97
C LEU A 239 -22.79 25.95 7.86
N ASP A 240 -22.14 26.92 7.20
CA ASP A 240 -22.77 27.73 6.16
C ASP A 240 -22.68 27.05 4.78
N ASP A 241 -21.52 26.44 4.49
CA ASP A 241 -21.21 25.85 3.20
C ASP A 241 -21.64 24.38 3.07
N ALA A 242 -21.89 23.68 4.19
CA ALA A 242 -22.37 22.31 4.19
C ALA A 242 -23.78 22.20 4.82
N PRO A 243 -24.87 22.25 4.02
CA PRO A 243 -26.27 22.27 4.52
C PRO A 243 -26.71 21.04 5.32
N ALA A 244 -25.88 19.98 5.35
CA ALA A 244 -26.13 18.77 6.13
C ALA A 244 -25.49 18.82 7.53
N LEU A 245 -24.56 19.73 7.78
CA LEU A 245 -23.96 19.94 9.08
C LEU A 245 -24.83 20.88 9.91
N THR A 246 -24.96 20.57 11.19
CA THR A 246 -25.67 21.36 12.19
C THR A 246 -24.83 21.40 13.46
N GLU A 247 -25.13 22.32 14.37
CA GLU A 247 -24.49 22.36 15.70
C GLU A 247 -24.60 21.04 16.49
N ASN A 248 -25.58 20.19 16.15
CA ASN A 248 -25.82 18.89 16.79
C ASN A 248 -25.29 17.70 15.98
N THR A 249 -24.60 17.95 14.85
CA THR A 249 -24.03 16.87 14.06
C THR A 249 -22.87 16.24 14.84
N GLU A 250 -22.89 14.93 15.01
CA GLU A 250 -21.80 14.18 15.66
C GLU A 250 -20.54 14.22 14.79
N ILE A 251 -19.42 14.56 15.42
CA ILE A 251 -18.08 14.67 14.83
C ILE A 251 -17.20 13.61 15.47
N ALA A 252 -16.54 12.81 14.63
CA ALA A 252 -15.68 11.72 15.07
C ALA A 252 -14.24 12.19 15.19
N PHE A 253 -13.66 12.08 16.38
CA PHE A 253 -12.26 12.36 16.68
C PHE A 253 -11.52 11.04 16.90
N LEU A 254 -10.44 10.79 16.16
CA LEU A 254 -9.69 9.54 16.31
C LEU A 254 -9.09 9.40 17.72
N THR A 255 -8.60 10.51 18.26
CA THR A 255 -8.00 10.58 19.59
C THR A 255 -8.47 11.85 20.29
N THR A 256 -8.41 11.91 21.62
CA THR A 256 -8.70 13.12 22.40
C THR A 256 -7.44 13.68 23.04
N ALA A 257 -6.53 12.84 23.52
CA ALA A 257 -5.24 13.29 24.07
C ALA A 257 -4.42 14.12 23.06
N TYR A 258 -4.43 13.73 21.78
CA TYR A 258 -3.79 14.51 20.72
C TYR A 258 -4.36 15.93 20.65
N PHE A 259 -5.68 16.09 20.57
CA PHE A 259 -6.32 17.38 20.36
C PHE A 259 -6.22 18.28 21.60
N GLU A 260 -6.29 17.70 22.80
CA GLU A 260 -6.03 18.43 24.05
C GLU A 260 -4.62 19.04 24.06
N LYS A 261 -3.62 18.28 23.59
CA LYS A 261 -2.23 18.75 23.53
C LYS A 261 -1.95 19.63 22.32
N ALA A 262 -2.64 19.41 21.20
CA ALA A 262 -2.57 20.26 20.03
C ALA A 262 -3.14 21.66 20.33
N GLU A 263 -4.19 21.79 21.14
CA GLU A 263 -4.67 23.08 21.67
C GLU A 263 -3.56 23.82 22.43
N GLU A 264 -2.86 23.13 23.34
CA GLU A 264 -1.73 23.69 24.09
C GLU A 264 -0.61 24.13 23.13
N LEU A 265 -0.18 23.26 22.21
CA LEU A 265 0.87 23.56 21.24
C LEU A 265 0.49 24.76 20.36
N VAL A 266 -0.69 24.73 19.74
CA VAL A 266 -1.15 25.81 18.89
C VAL A 266 -1.25 27.10 19.71
N SER A 267 -1.63 27.08 20.99
CA SER A 267 -1.59 28.30 21.81
C SER A 267 -0.19 28.89 22.01
N LEU A 268 0.85 28.05 22.02
CA LEU A 268 2.26 28.42 22.24
C LEU A 268 3.00 28.81 20.95
N VAL A 269 2.68 28.17 19.82
CA VAL A 269 3.29 28.46 18.53
C VAL A 269 2.92 29.88 18.08
N THR A 270 3.91 30.66 17.67
CA THR A 270 3.69 32.03 17.18
C THR A 270 2.90 32.01 15.88
N LEU A 271 2.14 33.07 15.60
CA LEU A 271 1.40 33.17 14.36
C LEU A 271 2.33 33.08 13.13
N ASP A 272 3.52 33.67 13.21
CA ASP A 272 4.49 33.63 12.11
C ASP A 272 5.03 32.21 11.88
N ALA A 273 5.35 31.45 12.93
CA ALA A 273 5.75 30.04 12.77
C ALA A 273 4.63 29.21 12.15
N LEU A 274 3.38 29.44 12.56
CA LEU A 274 2.22 28.75 12.00
C LEU A 274 2.01 29.11 10.53
N LYS A 275 2.18 30.38 10.14
CA LYS A 275 2.12 30.81 8.73
C LYS A 275 3.18 30.13 7.88
N VAL A 276 4.42 30.06 8.37
CA VAL A 276 5.51 29.35 7.68
C VAL A 276 5.13 27.88 7.46
N TYR A 277 4.72 27.19 8.52
CA TYR A 277 4.40 25.77 8.44
C TYR A 277 3.20 25.47 7.53
N VAL A 278 2.10 26.21 7.69
CA VAL A 278 0.89 26.03 6.86
C VAL A 278 1.16 26.38 5.40
N ALA A 279 1.92 27.44 5.12
CA ALA A 279 2.33 27.77 3.75
C ALA A 279 3.19 26.65 3.15
N PHE A 280 4.17 26.14 3.89
CA PHE A 280 4.98 25.02 3.45
C PHE A 280 4.14 23.77 3.18
N ALA A 281 3.27 23.37 4.11
CA ALA A 281 2.42 22.18 3.96
C ALA A 281 1.51 22.30 2.72
N TYR A 282 0.92 23.48 2.51
CA TYR A 282 0.13 23.79 1.32
C TYR A 282 0.96 23.66 0.04
N ILE A 283 2.13 24.32 -0.03
CA ILE A 283 3.01 24.28 -1.22
C ILE A 283 3.52 22.87 -1.48
N ASN A 284 3.98 22.16 -0.44
CA ASN A 284 4.51 20.80 -0.52
C ASN A 284 3.49 19.83 -1.14
N ASN A 285 2.21 19.94 -0.75
CA ASN A 285 1.12 19.11 -1.28
C ASN A 285 0.93 19.28 -2.80
N PHE A 286 1.17 20.48 -3.31
CA PHE A 286 1.01 20.80 -4.73
C PHE A 286 2.29 20.77 -5.55
N ALA A 287 3.47 20.76 -4.92
CA ALA A 287 4.76 20.95 -5.58
C ALA A 287 5.02 19.97 -6.74
N LYS A 288 4.48 18.74 -6.70
CA LYS A 288 4.65 17.76 -7.80
C LYS A 288 3.93 18.14 -9.11
N TYR A 289 3.01 19.11 -9.07
CA TYR A 289 2.19 19.54 -10.20
C TYR A 289 2.60 20.90 -10.79
N LEU A 290 3.63 21.55 -10.24
CA LEU A 290 4.05 22.91 -10.60
C LEU A 290 5.13 22.91 -11.70
N SER A 291 5.92 23.97 -11.79
CA SER A 291 7.04 24.10 -12.71
C SER A 291 8.22 23.18 -12.36
N GLU A 292 9.13 23.03 -13.33
CA GLU A 292 10.33 22.18 -13.23
C GLU A 292 11.14 22.40 -11.93
N PRO A 293 11.41 23.63 -11.44
CA PRO A 293 12.15 23.82 -10.19
C PRO A 293 11.51 23.17 -8.95
N PHE A 294 10.17 23.07 -8.89
CA PHE A 294 9.50 22.37 -7.79
C PHE A 294 9.61 20.86 -7.92
N VAL A 295 9.46 20.35 -9.16
CA VAL A 295 9.61 18.92 -9.45
C VAL A 295 11.04 18.46 -9.16
N ASP A 296 12.04 19.26 -9.52
CA ASP A 296 13.45 19.01 -9.23
C ASP A 296 13.73 19.02 -7.73
N ALA A 297 13.27 20.05 -7.00
CA ALA A 297 13.44 20.11 -5.54
C ALA A 297 12.82 18.88 -4.84
N ARG A 298 11.63 18.44 -5.31
CA ARG A 298 11.00 17.21 -4.81
C ARG A 298 11.81 15.97 -5.14
N PHE A 299 12.31 15.85 -6.37
CA PHE A 299 13.14 14.73 -6.79
C PHE A 299 14.39 14.64 -5.92
N GLU A 300 15.13 15.75 -5.77
CA GLU A 300 16.38 15.80 -5.02
C GLU A 300 16.21 15.26 -3.59
N PHE A 301 15.13 15.66 -2.91
CA PHE A 301 14.87 15.21 -1.55
C PHE A 301 14.21 13.82 -1.48
N PHE A 302 12.98 13.68 -1.97
CA PHE A 302 12.18 12.47 -1.76
C PHE A 302 12.65 11.26 -2.55
N ARG A 303 13.31 11.44 -3.71
CA ARG A 303 13.81 10.32 -4.50
C ARG A 303 15.32 10.19 -4.42
N GLY A 304 16.05 11.30 -4.46
CA GLY A 304 17.51 11.32 -4.42
C GLY A 304 18.06 10.97 -3.06
N VAL A 305 17.68 11.73 -2.03
CA VAL A 305 18.19 11.52 -0.66
C VAL A 305 17.52 10.35 0.02
N MET A 306 16.18 10.26 -0.02
CA MET A 306 15.46 9.23 0.74
C MET A 306 15.50 7.85 0.11
N LEU A 307 15.51 7.76 -1.23
CA LEU A 307 15.33 6.50 -1.97
C LEU A 307 16.51 6.17 -2.90
N GLY A 308 17.59 6.95 -2.88
CA GLY A 308 18.83 6.67 -3.62
C GLY A 308 18.73 6.81 -5.14
N ALA A 309 17.64 7.32 -5.69
CA ALA A 309 17.49 7.49 -7.13
C ALA A 309 18.48 8.56 -7.65
N GLN A 310 19.22 8.23 -8.70
CA GLN A 310 20.31 9.08 -9.21
C GLN A 310 19.88 10.09 -10.27
N THR A 311 18.71 9.90 -10.89
CA THR A 311 18.14 10.79 -11.92
C THR A 311 16.62 10.84 -11.81
N PRO A 312 15.95 11.91 -12.24
CA PRO A 312 14.48 11.97 -12.22
C PRO A 312 13.84 10.96 -13.19
N LEU A 313 12.57 10.65 -12.95
CA LEU A 313 11.73 9.91 -13.89
C LEU A 313 11.44 10.77 -15.14
N SER A 314 11.09 10.12 -16.26
CA SER A 314 10.64 10.84 -17.44
C SER A 314 9.29 11.51 -17.19
N MET A 315 9.02 12.63 -17.88
CA MET A 315 7.73 13.29 -17.81
C MET A 315 6.57 12.40 -18.24
N GLU A 316 6.78 11.53 -19.24
CA GLU A 316 5.77 10.56 -19.67
C GLU A 316 5.35 9.64 -18.52
N LYS A 317 6.31 9.10 -17.75
CA LYS A 317 6.02 8.22 -16.61
C LYS A 317 5.35 8.99 -15.47
N ILE A 318 5.82 10.20 -15.16
CA ILE A 318 5.21 11.07 -14.13
C ILE A 318 3.76 11.39 -14.50
N CYS A 319 3.50 11.78 -15.76
CA CYS A 319 2.17 12.18 -16.20
C CYS A 319 1.20 11.00 -16.34
N ALA A 320 1.68 9.82 -16.77
CA ALA A 320 0.87 8.61 -16.77
C ALA A 320 0.41 8.24 -15.35
N ALA A 321 1.34 8.23 -14.38
CA ALA A 321 1.02 7.99 -12.98
C ALA A 321 0.01 9.02 -12.43
N ASN A 322 0.21 10.31 -12.71
CA ASN A 322 -0.70 11.36 -12.25
C ASN A 322 -2.12 11.20 -12.82
N VAL A 323 -2.29 10.67 -14.04
CA VAL A 323 -3.62 10.39 -14.61
C VAL A 323 -4.33 9.30 -13.79
N VAL A 324 -3.63 8.22 -13.47
CA VAL A 324 -4.16 7.13 -12.65
C VAL A 324 -4.49 7.61 -11.23
N ASP A 325 -3.60 8.41 -10.61
CA ASP A 325 -3.78 8.95 -9.26
C ASP A 325 -4.97 9.91 -9.15
N LEU A 326 -5.15 10.78 -10.15
CA LEU A 326 -6.14 11.86 -10.10
C LEU A 326 -7.50 11.43 -10.65
N LEU A 327 -7.52 10.52 -11.64
CA LEU A 327 -8.73 10.04 -12.31
C LEU A 327 -8.79 8.50 -12.34
N PRO A 328 -8.69 7.80 -11.19
CA PRO A 328 -8.54 6.34 -11.16
C PRO A 328 -9.70 5.60 -11.85
N VAL A 329 -10.93 6.06 -11.66
CA VAL A 329 -12.14 5.46 -12.27
C VAL A 329 -12.13 5.61 -13.79
N HIS A 330 -11.77 6.79 -14.31
CA HIS A 330 -11.69 7.04 -15.75
C HIS A 330 -10.49 6.34 -16.40
N ALA A 331 -9.35 6.28 -15.71
CA ALA A 331 -8.17 5.52 -16.16
C ALA A 331 -8.48 4.03 -16.24
N GLY A 332 -9.15 3.47 -15.22
CA GLY A 332 -9.65 2.10 -15.23
C GLY A 332 -10.64 1.82 -16.36
N ALA A 333 -11.57 2.74 -16.63
CA ALA A 333 -12.52 2.61 -17.74
C ALA A 333 -11.83 2.61 -19.11
N ALA A 334 -10.84 3.50 -19.29
CA ALA A 334 -10.03 3.56 -20.50
C ALA A 334 -9.22 2.27 -20.69
N TYR A 335 -8.65 1.74 -19.61
CA TYR A 335 -7.93 0.46 -19.62
C TYR A 335 -8.85 -0.70 -20.05
N VAL A 336 -10.02 -0.85 -19.41
CA VAL A 336 -10.98 -1.92 -19.74
C VAL A 336 -11.47 -1.82 -21.18
N ALA A 337 -11.79 -0.60 -21.65
CA ALA A 337 -12.30 -0.38 -23.00
C ALA A 337 -11.27 -0.69 -24.11
N ASN A 338 -9.97 -0.77 -23.78
CA ASN A 338 -8.89 -1.09 -24.72
C ASN A 338 -8.39 -2.53 -24.58
N ARG A 339 -9.12 -3.39 -23.85
CA ARG A 339 -8.83 -4.82 -23.69
C ARG A 339 -10.04 -5.70 -24.03
N ASP A 340 -9.91 -6.52 -25.07
CA ASP A 340 -10.98 -7.42 -25.53
C ASP A 340 -11.21 -8.63 -24.60
N ASP A 341 -10.26 -8.93 -23.72
CA ASP A 341 -10.20 -10.13 -22.88
C ASP A 341 -10.56 -9.87 -21.41
N MET A 342 -10.96 -8.65 -21.04
CA MET A 342 -11.28 -8.31 -19.65
C MET A 342 -12.42 -9.15 -19.08
N LYS A 343 -13.43 -9.46 -19.89
CA LYS A 343 -14.54 -10.30 -19.42
C LYS A 343 -14.06 -11.71 -19.06
N GLU A 344 -13.26 -12.33 -19.92
CA GLU A 344 -12.74 -13.68 -19.71
C GLU A 344 -11.79 -13.70 -18.50
N THR A 345 -10.94 -12.67 -18.39
CA THR A 345 -10.02 -12.46 -17.26
C THR A 345 -10.79 -12.35 -15.94
N GLY A 346 -11.84 -11.52 -15.90
CA GLY A 346 -12.69 -11.35 -14.72
C GLY A 346 -13.44 -12.62 -14.31
N ASP A 347 -14.03 -13.33 -15.28
CA ASP A 347 -14.73 -14.60 -15.01
C ASP A 347 -13.77 -15.66 -14.42
N ALA A 348 -12.55 -15.75 -14.98
CA ALA A 348 -11.54 -16.69 -14.53
C ALA A 348 -10.97 -16.32 -13.14
N PHE A 349 -10.78 -15.03 -12.87
CA PHE A 349 -10.37 -14.52 -11.56
C PHE A 349 -11.43 -14.80 -10.48
N ILE A 350 -12.70 -14.52 -10.76
CA ILE A 350 -13.81 -14.82 -9.84
C ILE A 350 -13.91 -16.33 -9.56
N ALA A 351 -13.70 -17.17 -10.57
CA ALA A 351 -13.68 -18.62 -10.38
C ALA A 351 -12.56 -19.04 -9.40
N MET A 352 -11.34 -18.54 -9.61
CA MET A 352 -10.20 -18.79 -8.72
C MET A 352 -10.46 -18.29 -7.30
N LEU A 353 -11.04 -17.09 -7.13
CA LEU A 353 -11.39 -16.55 -5.82
C LEU A 353 -12.38 -17.44 -5.05
N ASN A 354 -13.39 -17.97 -5.74
CA ASN A 354 -14.32 -18.91 -5.11
C ASN A 354 -13.60 -20.21 -4.67
N GLU A 355 -12.62 -20.67 -5.44
CA GLU A 355 -11.78 -21.83 -5.07
C GLU A 355 -10.92 -21.54 -3.83
N LEU A 356 -10.38 -20.31 -3.71
CA LEU A 356 -9.62 -19.86 -2.55
C LEU A 356 -10.49 -19.71 -1.29
N LEU A 357 -11.67 -19.11 -1.40
CA LEU A 357 -12.63 -18.98 -0.28
C LEU A 357 -13.04 -20.37 0.24
N ASP A 358 -13.29 -21.34 -0.63
CA ASP A 358 -13.59 -22.71 -0.21
C ASP A 358 -12.39 -23.40 0.46
N ALA A 359 -11.17 -23.18 -0.03
CA ALA A 359 -9.97 -23.69 0.60
C ALA A 359 -9.76 -23.09 2.00
N MET A 360 -9.95 -21.77 2.15
CA MET A 360 -9.90 -21.10 3.46
C MET A 360 -10.99 -21.61 4.40
N ALA A 361 -12.22 -21.79 3.91
CA ALA A 361 -13.32 -22.35 4.71
C ALA A 361 -13.00 -23.78 5.18
N THR A 362 -12.38 -24.60 4.32
CA THR A 362 -11.95 -25.95 4.65
C THR A 362 -10.86 -25.91 5.73
N ASN A 363 -9.92 -24.99 5.59
CA ASN A 363 -8.83 -24.82 6.53
C ASN A 363 -9.33 -24.40 7.93
N ILE A 364 -10.17 -23.36 8.00
CA ILE A 364 -10.83 -22.91 9.24
C ILE A 364 -11.58 -24.06 9.91
N LYS A 365 -12.20 -24.99 9.15
CA LYS A 365 -12.90 -26.15 9.73
C LYS A 365 -11.96 -27.17 10.38
N THR A 366 -10.70 -27.21 9.98
CA THR A 366 -9.73 -28.24 10.40
C THR A 366 -8.71 -27.78 11.44
N LEU A 367 -8.52 -26.47 11.63
CA LEU A 367 -7.60 -25.92 12.62
C LEU A 367 -7.92 -26.43 14.03
N ASP A 368 -6.98 -27.09 14.69
CA ASP A 368 -7.17 -27.69 16.01
C ASP A 368 -7.15 -26.68 17.17
N TRP A 369 -6.57 -25.51 16.93
CA TRP A 369 -6.39 -24.45 17.90
C TRP A 369 -7.60 -23.49 18.02
N LEU A 370 -8.52 -23.52 17.06
CA LEU A 370 -9.79 -22.78 17.13
C LEU A 370 -10.82 -23.56 17.95
N ASP A 371 -11.45 -22.92 18.93
CA ASP A 371 -12.65 -23.51 19.54
C ASP A 371 -13.88 -23.41 18.63
N ASP A 372 -14.91 -24.21 18.93
CA ASP A 372 -16.12 -24.31 18.10
C ASP A 372 -16.84 -22.96 17.91
N ARG A 373 -16.81 -22.10 18.93
CA ARG A 373 -17.47 -20.78 18.87
C ARG A 373 -16.73 -19.86 17.90
N THR A 374 -15.42 -19.76 18.05
CA THR A 374 -14.58 -18.89 17.23
C THR A 374 -14.54 -19.40 15.80
N ARG A 375 -14.47 -20.72 15.60
CA ARG A 375 -14.59 -21.36 14.29
C ARG A 375 -15.88 -21.01 13.57
N ALA A 376 -17.02 -21.06 14.26
CA ALA A 376 -18.30 -20.68 13.69
C ALA A 376 -18.35 -19.19 13.30
N GLY A 377 -17.78 -18.32 14.14
CA GLY A 377 -17.65 -16.89 13.84
C GLY A 377 -16.75 -16.60 12.64
N ALA A 378 -15.63 -17.31 12.52
CA ALA A 378 -14.68 -17.15 11.42
C ALA A 378 -15.30 -17.57 10.08
N LEU A 379 -16.04 -18.68 10.06
CA LEU A 379 -16.80 -19.10 8.88
C LEU A 379 -17.91 -18.08 8.53
N ALA A 380 -18.63 -17.57 9.52
CA ALA A 380 -19.65 -16.55 9.28
C ALA A 380 -19.06 -15.25 8.72
N LYS A 381 -17.85 -14.87 9.14
CA LYS A 381 -17.12 -13.72 8.57
C LYS A 381 -16.66 -14.00 7.14
N LEU A 382 -16.11 -15.18 6.89
CA LEU A 382 -15.67 -15.57 5.54
C LEU A 382 -16.85 -15.54 4.55
N ASP A 383 -18.03 -16.00 4.95
CA ASP A 383 -19.25 -15.99 4.14
C ASP A 383 -19.77 -14.57 3.81
N THR A 384 -19.26 -13.54 4.49
CA THR A 384 -19.62 -12.12 4.25
C THR A 384 -18.59 -11.36 3.41
N LEU A 385 -17.46 -11.98 3.04
CA LEU A 385 -16.49 -11.32 2.20
C LEU A 385 -17.08 -11.11 0.80
N GLU A 386 -17.20 -9.85 0.40
CA GLU A 386 -17.64 -9.47 -0.93
C GLU A 386 -16.44 -9.43 -1.87
N VAL A 387 -16.52 -10.20 -2.96
CA VAL A 387 -15.55 -10.13 -4.05
C VAL A 387 -15.94 -8.97 -4.95
N MET A 388 -15.10 -7.94 -4.98
CA MET A 388 -15.25 -6.84 -5.91
C MET A 388 -14.31 -7.04 -7.11
N TYR A 389 -14.91 -7.25 -8.28
CA TYR A 389 -14.26 -7.07 -9.57
C TYR A 389 -14.92 -5.87 -10.22
N VAL A 390 -14.26 -4.71 -10.17
CA VAL A 390 -14.88 -3.44 -10.54
C VAL A 390 -14.64 -3.16 -12.02
N GLU A 391 -15.67 -3.41 -12.83
CA GLU A 391 -15.84 -2.62 -14.06
C GLU A 391 -16.47 -1.28 -13.65
N PRO A 392 -15.94 -0.13 -14.10
CA PRO A 392 -16.48 1.17 -13.72
C PRO A 392 -17.98 1.29 -14.07
N ASP A 393 -18.81 1.63 -13.08
CA ASP A 393 -20.25 1.85 -13.29
C ASP A 393 -20.46 3.03 -14.25
N ALA A 394 -21.22 2.81 -15.32
CA ALA A 394 -21.50 3.84 -16.33
C ALA A 394 -22.20 5.07 -15.72
N ASP A 395 -23.07 4.87 -14.72
CA ASP A 395 -23.75 5.95 -14.02
C ASP A 395 -22.80 6.75 -13.12
N GLN A 396 -21.77 6.11 -12.55
CA GLN A 396 -20.72 6.77 -11.78
C GLN A 396 -19.80 7.58 -12.71
N LEU A 397 -19.34 6.96 -13.81
CA LEU A 397 -18.53 7.62 -14.83
C LEU A 397 -19.21 8.86 -15.39
N GLU A 398 -20.51 8.79 -15.68
CA GLU A 398 -21.25 9.94 -16.21
C GLU A 398 -21.36 11.07 -15.16
N LYS A 399 -21.61 10.74 -13.89
CA LYS A 399 -21.68 11.74 -12.80
C LYS A 399 -20.33 12.44 -12.58
N GLU A 400 -19.24 11.69 -12.53
CA GLU A 400 -17.89 12.24 -12.39
C GLU A 400 -17.54 13.12 -13.60
N ALA A 401 -17.81 12.64 -14.81
CA ALA A 401 -17.57 13.39 -16.03
C ALA A 401 -18.37 14.70 -16.08
N GLN A 402 -19.62 14.72 -15.62
CA GLN A 402 -20.45 15.94 -15.54
C GLN A 402 -19.88 17.01 -14.58
N GLY A 403 -19.14 16.62 -13.54
CA GLY A 403 -18.40 17.53 -12.66
C GLY A 403 -17.10 18.05 -13.28
N LEU A 404 -16.52 17.30 -14.22
CA LEU A 404 -15.19 17.50 -14.79
C LEU A 404 -15.16 17.98 -16.25
N VAL A 405 -16.31 18.37 -16.85
CA VAL A 405 -16.51 18.74 -18.29
C VAL A 405 -15.63 19.90 -18.81
N LYS A 406 -14.61 20.35 -18.09
CA LYS A 406 -13.82 21.56 -18.36
C LYS A 406 -12.33 21.39 -18.04
N LEU A 407 -11.73 20.23 -18.30
CA LEU A 407 -10.27 20.18 -18.22
C LEU A 407 -9.71 21.02 -19.38
N ASP A 408 -8.74 21.89 -19.05
CA ASP A 408 -8.03 22.69 -20.03
C ASP A 408 -6.70 21.99 -20.34
N PRO A 409 -6.45 21.54 -21.58
CA PRO A 409 -5.23 20.83 -21.94
C PRO A 409 -3.95 21.67 -21.81
N THR A 410 -4.05 22.94 -21.41
CA THR A 410 -2.91 23.85 -21.17
C THR A 410 -2.81 24.34 -19.72
N ALA A 411 -3.76 24.01 -18.84
CA ALA A 411 -3.82 24.52 -17.46
C ALA A 411 -3.74 23.39 -16.42
N TYR A 412 -2.60 22.70 -16.36
CA TYR A 412 -2.46 21.49 -15.53
C TYR A 412 -2.82 21.69 -14.06
N PHE A 413 -2.30 22.74 -13.43
CA PHE A 413 -2.60 23.00 -12.01
C PHE A 413 -4.10 23.25 -11.77
N ALA A 414 -4.75 24.02 -12.64
CA ALA A 414 -6.18 24.28 -12.52
C ALA A 414 -7.02 23.00 -12.67
N ASN A 415 -6.58 22.08 -13.54
CA ASN A 415 -7.18 20.75 -13.67
C ASN A 415 -7.02 19.94 -12.38
N VAL A 416 -5.82 19.93 -11.79
CA VAL A 416 -5.54 19.23 -10.53
C VAL A 416 -6.39 19.80 -9.39
N ASP A 417 -6.45 21.12 -9.26
CA ASP A 417 -7.24 21.81 -8.23
C ASP A 417 -8.74 21.53 -8.39
N LEU A 418 -9.25 21.56 -9.63
CA LEU A 418 -10.63 21.20 -9.94
C LEU A 418 -10.93 19.74 -9.56
N ILE A 419 -10.05 18.81 -9.94
CA ILE A 419 -10.22 17.37 -9.64
C ILE A 419 -10.22 17.16 -8.12
N ARG A 420 -9.25 17.72 -7.40
CA ARG A 420 -9.15 17.59 -5.94
C ARG A 420 -10.32 18.25 -5.20
N THR A 421 -10.83 19.37 -5.71
CA THR A 421 -12.03 20.02 -5.15
C THR A 421 -13.30 19.24 -5.46
N ALA A 422 -13.36 18.57 -6.62
CA ALA A 422 -14.48 17.73 -7.03
C ALA A 422 -14.45 16.33 -6.40
N GLN A 423 -13.34 15.92 -5.78
CA GLN A 423 -13.09 14.53 -5.41
C GLN A 423 -14.08 13.99 -4.38
N TYR A 424 -14.84 13.01 -4.86
CA TYR A 424 -15.38 11.89 -4.09
C TYR A 424 -14.22 10.93 -3.81
N VAL A 425 -13.94 10.63 -2.55
CA VAL A 425 -12.95 9.60 -2.19
C VAL A 425 -13.50 8.24 -2.61
N SER A 426 -12.98 7.68 -3.70
CA SER A 426 -13.08 6.24 -3.95
C SER A 426 -11.67 5.65 -3.85
N LEU A 427 -11.45 4.86 -2.80
CA LEU A 427 -10.26 4.01 -2.69
C LEU A 427 -10.54 2.76 -3.52
N ALA A 428 -9.97 2.69 -4.71
CA ALA A 428 -9.96 1.48 -5.53
C ALA A 428 -8.54 0.92 -5.55
N TRP A 429 -8.31 -0.13 -4.77
CA TRP A 429 -7.10 -0.94 -4.90
C TRP A 429 -7.27 -1.80 -6.15
N THR A 430 -6.55 -1.45 -7.21
CA THR A 430 -6.54 -2.24 -8.45
C THR A 430 -5.30 -3.10 -8.45
N ILE A 431 -5.43 -4.39 -8.14
CA ILE A 431 -4.39 -5.35 -8.50
C ILE A 431 -4.56 -5.60 -10.00
N GLY A 432 -3.62 -5.09 -10.79
CA GLY A 432 -3.55 -5.39 -12.21
C GLY A 432 -3.40 -6.90 -12.41
N ALA A 433 -4.44 -7.57 -12.90
CA ALA A 433 -4.43 -9.00 -13.22
C ALA A 433 -3.68 -9.29 -14.55
N ASP A 434 -2.59 -8.57 -14.80
CA ASP A 434 -1.74 -8.72 -15.97
C ASP A 434 -0.57 -9.66 -15.70
N GLN A 435 0.11 -10.07 -16.76
CA GLN A 435 1.31 -10.88 -16.68
C GLN A 435 2.40 -10.15 -15.86
N PRO A 436 3.17 -10.87 -15.02
CA PRO A 436 3.18 -12.32 -14.82
C PRO A 436 2.25 -12.80 -13.69
N PHE A 437 1.42 -11.92 -13.10
CA PHE A 437 0.51 -12.32 -12.03
C PHE A 437 -0.57 -13.27 -12.54
N PHE A 438 -1.12 -13.01 -13.72
CA PHE A 438 -2.23 -13.80 -14.23
C PHE A 438 -2.19 -14.00 -15.74
N ASP A 439 -2.44 -15.25 -16.11
CA ASP A 439 -2.66 -15.71 -17.48
C ASP A 439 -3.86 -16.65 -17.45
N ALA A 440 -4.99 -16.27 -18.06
CA ALA A 440 -6.15 -17.17 -18.13
C ALA A 440 -5.84 -18.49 -18.85
N SER A 441 -4.81 -18.52 -19.70
CA SER A 441 -4.33 -19.71 -20.42
C SER A 441 -3.21 -20.47 -19.68
N GLY A 442 -2.74 -19.95 -18.56
CA GLY A 442 -1.68 -20.54 -17.75
C GLY A 442 -2.09 -21.86 -17.07
N SER A 443 -1.10 -22.62 -16.60
CA SER A 443 -1.37 -23.80 -15.78
C SER A 443 -1.97 -23.40 -14.42
N ALA A 444 -2.76 -24.28 -13.81
CA ALA A 444 -3.31 -24.03 -12.47
C ALA A 444 -2.18 -23.78 -11.45
N ALA A 445 -1.05 -24.47 -11.56
CA ALA A 445 0.12 -24.24 -10.71
C ALA A 445 0.62 -22.80 -10.79
N GLN A 446 0.74 -22.24 -12.00
CA GLN A 446 1.20 -20.87 -12.19
C GLN A 446 0.17 -19.86 -11.67
N ILE A 447 -1.09 -19.97 -12.12
CA ILE A 447 -2.17 -19.04 -11.75
C ILE A 447 -2.33 -18.95 -10.23
N PHE A 448 -2.36 -20.11 -9.56
CA PHE A 448 -2.50 -20.14 -8.11
C PHE A 448 -1.21 -19.77 -7.38
N GLY A 449 -0.05 -20.08 -7.95
CA GLY A 449 1.25 -19.73 -7.40
C GLY A 449 1.49 -18.22 -7.42
N SER A 450 1.00 -17.50 -8.43
CA SER A 450 1.13 -16.04 -8.53
C SER A 450 -0.09 -15.31 -7.95
N LEU A 451 -1.11 -14.99 -8.76
CA LEU A 451 -2.26 -14.19 -8.32
C LEU A 451 -3.09 -14.93 -7.26
N GLY A 452 -3.12 -16.26 -7.27
CA GLY A 452 -3.82 -17.02 -6.23
C GLY A 452 -3.22 -16.83 -4.83
N VAL A 453 -1.89 -16.71 -4.70
CA VAL A 453 -1.24 -16.40 -3.41
C VAL A 453 -1.59 -14.98 -2.98
N VAL A 454 -1.55 -14.01 -3.88
CA VAL A 454 -1.93 -12.61 -3.58
C VAL A 454 -3.40 -12.54 -3.13
N ALA A 455 -4.31 -13.17 -3.84
CA ALA A 455 -5.72 -13.22 -3.45
C ALA A 455 -5.93 -13.96 -2.11
N GLY A 456 -5.16 -15.03 -1.86
CA GLY A 456 -5.17 -15.72 -0.56
C GLY A 456 -4.64 -14.85 0.58
N HIS A 457 -3.67 -13.98 0.29
CA HIS A 457 -3.11 -13.01 1.23
C HIS A 457 -4.18 -11.99 1.63
N GLU A 458 -4.92 -11.40 0.67
CA GLU A 458 -6.06 -10.51 0.96
C GLU A 458 -7.15 -11.18 1.79
N ILE A 459 -7.48 -12.44 1.51
CA ILE A 459 -8.45 -13.21 2.31
C ILE A 459 -7.93 -13.39 3.75
N SER A 460 -6.62 -13.58 3.91
CA SER A 460 -5.98 -13.81 5.20
C SER A 460 -5.92 -12.55 6.07
N HIS A 461 -5.88 -11.34 5.48
CA HIS A 461 -6.02 -10.08 6.23
C HIS A 461 -7.32 -9.99 7.01
N GLY A 462 -8.40 -10.64 6.55
CA GLY A 462 -9.63 -10.78 7.32
C GLY A 462 -9.45 -11.45 8.70
N PHE A 463 -8.30 -12.09 8.95
CA PHE A 463 -8.02 -12.84 10.16
C PHE A 463 -6.61 -12.59 10.74
N ASP A 464 -5.89 -11.56 10.30
CA ASP A 464 -4.59 -11.19 10.87
C ASP A 464 -4.73 -10.51 12.27
N ASN A 465 -3.65 -9.97 12.82
CA ASN A 465 -3.65 -9.32 14.14
C ASN A 465 -4.53 -8.07 14.24
N THR A 466 -4.91 -7.48 13.10
CA THR A 466 -5.83 -6.34 13.02
C THR A 466 -7.22 -6.81 12.59
N GLY A 467 -7.32 -7.52 11.47
CA GLY A 467 -8.56 -7.99 10.89
C GLY A 467 -9.34 -8.93 11.79
N SER A 468 -8.67 -9.74 12.62
CA SER A 468 -9.34 -10.59 13.62
C SER A 468 -10.21 -9.80 14.62
N ASN A 469 -9.95 -8.51 14.83
CA ASN A 469 -10.77 -7.66 15.71
C ASN A 469 -12.10 -7.23 15.07
N PHE A 470 -12.28 -7.43 13.77
CA PHE A 470 -13.52 -7.11 13.07
C PHE A 470 -14.43 -8.34 12.93
N ASP A 471 -15.70 -8.20 13.30
CA ASP A 471 -16.70 -9.26 13.10
C ASP A 471 -17.20 -9.35 11.65
N ALA A 472 -18.13 -10.28 11.37
CA ALA A 472 -18.73 -10.50 10.05
C ALA A 472 -19.51 -9.30 9.48
N LYS A 473 -19.69 -8.23 10.24
CA LYS A 473 -20.34 -6.99 9.79
C LYS A 473 -19.35 -5.82 9.69
N GLY A 474 -18.06 -6.08 9.90
CA GLY A 474 -17.02 -5.05 9.93
C GLY A 474 -17.03 -4.20 11.19
N ASN A 475 -17.65 -4.65 12.30
CA ASN A 475 -17.56 -3.93 13.58
C ASN A 475 -16.35 -4.40 14.38
N TRP A 476 -15.63 -3.46 15.00
CA TRP A 476 -14.59 -3.78 15.97
C TRP A 476 -15.20 -4.40 17.22
N ASN A 477 -15.01 -5.70 17.43
CA ASN A 477 -15.65 -6.47 18.50
C ASN A 477 -14.74 -7.61 18.97
N LYS A 478 -14.67 -7.85 20.28
CA LYS A 478 -14.05 -9.05 20.82
C LYS A 478 -14.97 -10.27 20.63
N TRP A 479 -14.90 -10.90 19.45
CA TRP A 479 -15.73 -12.06 19.11
C TRP A 479 -15.02 -13.41 19.30
N TRP A 480 -13.70 -13.40 19.48
CA TRP A 480 -12.90 -14.57 19.85
C TRP A 480 -13.03 -14.87 21.34
N THR A 481 -12.89 -16.15 21.70
CA THR A 481 -12.73 -16.51 23.11
C THR A 481 -11.33 -16.17 23.60
N ASP A 482 -11.18 -15.95 24.91
CA ASP A 482 -9.87 -15.65 25.52
C ASP A 482 -8.84 -16.76 25.25
N THR A 483 -9.28 -18.02 25.21
CA THR A 483 -8.41 -19.15 24.89
C THR A 483 -7.89 -19.08 23.46
N THR A 484 -8.76 -18.79 22.49
CA THR A 484 -8.37 -18.71 21.08
C THR A 484 -7.46 -17.50 20.83
N ALA A 485 -7.75 -16.36 21.47
CA ALA A 485 -6.92 -15.16 21.40
C ALA A 485 -5.50 -15.42 21.93
N ALA A 486 -5.36 -16.05 23.11
CA ALA A 486 -4.05 -16.34 23.68
C ALA A 486 -3.21 -17.33 22.82
N GLU A 487 -3.87 -18.30 22.20
CA GLU A 487 -3.22 -19.25 21.30
C GLU A 487 -2.80 -18.59 19.98
N PHE A 488 -3.61 -17.67 19.44
CA PHE A 488 -3.23 -16.85 18.30
C PHE A 488 -2.03 -15.96 18.60
N GLU A 489 -2.02 -15.26 19.73
CA GLU A 489 -0.87 -14.43 20.15
C GLU A 489 0.41 -15.27 20.24
N THR A 490 0.32 -16.50 20.77
CA THR A 490 1.45 -17.43 20.85
C THR A 490 1.99 -17.81 19.46
N ARG A 491 1.09 -18.08 18.50
CA ARG A 491 1.45 -18.42 17.12
C ARG A 491 1.98 -17.23 16.33
N ALA A 492 1.36 -16.06 16.53
CA ALA A 492 1.80 -14.81 15.94
C ALA A 492 3.21 -14.44 16.43
N GLN A 493 3.51 -14.65 17.71
CA GLN A 493 4.85 -14.44 18.25
C GLN A 493 5.91 -15.31 17.58
N CYS A 494 5.58 -16.55 17.18
CA CYS A 494 6.48 -17.39 16.39
C CYS A 494 6.88 -16.70 15.08
N LEU A 495 5.91 -16.10 14.38
CA LEU A 495 6.18 -15.34 13.16
C LEU A 495 7.01 -14.09 13.45
N VAL A 496 6.71 -13.34 14.52
CA VAL A 496 7.53 -12.20 14.94
C VAL A 496 9.00 -12.61 15.13
N ASP A 497 9.23 -13.71 15.86
CA ASP A 497 10.58 -14.20 16.17
C ASP A 497 11.31 -14.70 14.91
N LEU A 498 10.62 -15.44 14.05
CA LEU A 498 11.15 -15.91 12.78
C LEU A 498 11.54 -14.74 11.88
N TYR A 499 10.61 -13.79 11.67
CA TYR A 499 10.85 -12.70 10.75
C TYR A 499 11.91 -11.73 11.26
N SER A 500 11.98 -11.52 12.58
CA SER A 500 13.04 -10.72 13.21
C SER A 500 14.44 -11.34 13.12
N SER A 501 14.57 -12.59 12.64
CA SER A 501 15.86 -13.23 12.39
C SER A 501 16.45 -12.91 11.01
N PHE A 502 15.65 -12.35 10.09
CA PHE A 502 16.11 -11.97 8.75
C PHE A 502 16.74 -10.57 8.72
N TYR A 503 17.47 -10.34 7.64
CA TYR A 503 18.07 -9.05 7.30
C TYR A 503 17.78 -8.73 5.85
N THR A 504 17.55 -7.46 5.56
CA THR A 504 17.57 -6.93 4.19
C THR A 504 19.02 -6.73 3.77
N GLU A 505 19.38 -7.20 2.58
CA GLU A 505 20.71 -7.03 2.00
C GLU A 505 20.84 -5.72 1.21
N ALA A 506 22.00 -5.09 1.31
CA ALA A 506 22.42 -3.96 0.48
C ALA A 506 22.67 -4.39 -0.97
N GLU A 507 22.82 -3.43 -1.88
CA GLU A 507 23.15 -3.66 -3.30
C GLU A 507 24.43 -4.50 -3.49
N ASP A 508 25.37 -4.44 -2.53
CA ASP A 508 26.62 -5.19 -2.54
C ASP A 508 26.54 -6.58 -1.85
N GLY A 509 25.36 -6.97 -1.38
CA GLY A 509 25.09 -8.25 -0.72
C GLY A 509 25.48 -8.30 0.77
N VAL A 510 25.74 -7.15 1.40
CA VAL A 510 25.98 -7.05 2.85
C VAL A 510 24.66 -6.85 3.59
N GLN A 511 24.48 -7.50 4.73
CA GLN A 511 23.33 -7.24 5.61
C GLN A 511 23.27 -5.76 5.99
N LEU A 512 22.16 -5.10 5.66
CA LEU A 512 22.00 -3.67 5.83
C LEU A 512 21.19 -3.35 7.10
N VAL A 513 19.94 -3.83 7.15
CA VAL A 513 19.00 -3.59 8.27
C VAL A 513 18.27 -4.90 8.64
N PRO A 514 18.05 -5.18 9.94
CA PRO A 514 17.24 -6.32 10.35
C PRO A 514 15.78 -6.12 9.92
N VAL A 515 15.00 -7.20 9.79
CA VAL A 515 13.56 -7.07 9.59
C VAL A 515 12.86 -6.87 10.95
N ASN A 516 11.91 -5.94 11.03
CA ASN A 516 11.08 -5.78 12.22
C ASN A 516 9.86 -6.73 12.14
N GLY A 517 9.98 -7.92 12.76
CA GLY A 517 8.95 -8.95 12.70
C GLY A 517 7.61 -8.55 13.33
N MET A 518 7.60 -7.59 14.26
CA MET A 518 6.37 -7.06 14.87
C MET A 518 5.68 -6.08 13.93
N LYS A 519 6.43 -5.12 13.35
CA LYS A 519 5.89 -4.17 12.37
C LYS A 519 5.29 -4.89 11.16
N THR A 520 5.97 -5.95 10.72
CA THR A 520 5.58 -6.73 9.55
C THR A 520 4.58 -7.84 9.82
N LEU A 521 4.10 -7.98 11.06
CA LEU A 521 3.35 -9.16 11.50
C LEU A 521 2.07 -9.42 10.70
N GLY A 522 1.27 -8.39 10.41
CA GLY A 522 0.02 -8.53 9.67
C GLY A 522 0.26 -9.11 8.28
N GLU A 523 1.20 -8.52 7.56
CA GLU A 523 1.63 -8.96 6.23
C GLU A 523 2.26 -10.35 6.27
N ASN A 524 3.06 -10.66 7.28
CA ASN A 524 3.67 -11.98 7.43
C ASN A 524 2.60 -13.06 7.70
N ILE A 525 1.58 -12.78 8.50
CA ILE A 525 0.44 -13.68 8.70
C ILE A 525 -0.29 -13.91 7.37
N ALA A 526 -0.53 -12.83 6.62
CA ALA A 526 -1.21 -12.87 5.34
C ALA A 526 -0.42 -13.63 4.26
N ASP A 527 0.90 -13.47 4.19
CA ASP A 527 1.78 -14.21 3.28
C ASP A 527 1.77 -15.72 3.56
N ASN A 528 1.90 -16.11 4.83
CA ASN A 528 1.91 -17.52 5.22
C ASN A 528 0.53 -18.17 4.99
N GLY A 529 -0.54 -17.48 5.37
CA GLY A 529 -1.92 -17.93 5.15
C GLY A 529 -2.28 -18.00 3.66
N GLY A 530 -1.95 -16.97 2.90
CA GLY A 530 -2.20 -16.88 1.48
C GLY A 530 -1.50 -17.97 0.68
N LEU A 531 -0.21 -18.21 0.96
CA LEU A 531 0.54 -19.30 0.33
C LEU A 531 -0.09 -20.67 0.63
N HIS A 532 -0.52 -20.90 1.87
CA HIS A 532 -1.14 -22.15 2.28
C HIS A 532 -2.51 -22.37 1.63
N VAL A 533 -3.38 -21.36 1.68
CA VAL A 533 -4.73 -21.38 1.10
C VAL A 533 -4.65 -21.58 -0.42
N ALA A 534 -3.77 -20.84 -1.09
CA ALA A 534 -3.58 -20.94 -2.54
C ALA A 534 -3.09 -22.32 -2.97
N PHE A 535 -2.12 -22.90 -2.25
CA PHE A 535 -1.65 -24.25 -2.56
C PHE A 535 -2.76 -25.29 -2.40
N ASN A 536 -3.55 -25.20 -1.33
CA ASN A 536 -4.67 -26.13 -1.11
C ASN A 536 -5.75 -26.02 -2.19
N ALA A 537 -6.09 -24.79 -2.60
CA ALA A 537 -7.03 -24.54 -3.68
C ALA A 537 -6.52 -25.09 -5.02
N TYR A 538 -5.24 -24.85 -5.33
CA TYR A 538 -4.54 -25.43 -6.47
C TYR A 538 -4.63 -26.96 -6.48
N LYS A 539 -4.28 -27.63 -5.38
CA LYS A 539 -4.33 -29.10 -5.31
C LYS A 539 -5.76 -29.61 -5.49
N LYS A 540 -6.76 -28.93 -4.93
CA LYS A 540 -8.16 -29.29 -5.12
C LYS A 540 -8.58 -29.20 -6.60
N ARG A 541 -8.19 -28.13 -7.29
CA ARG A 541 -8.47 -27.96 -8.73
C ARG A 541 -7.74 -28.98 -9.58
N ALA A 542 -6.45 -29.19 -9.34
CA ALA A 542 -5.64 -30.16 -10.08
C ALA A 542 -6.20 -31.60 -9.94
N CYS A 543 -6.69 -31.97 -8.76
CA CYS A 543 -7.29 -33.28 -8.50
C CYS A 543 -8.76 -33.42 -8.92
N SER A 544 -9.38 -32.40 -9.53
CA SER A 544 -10.79 -32.44 -9.94
C SER A 544 -10.99 -33.17 -11.29
N PRO A 545 -11.96 -34.10 -11.41
CA PRO A 545 -12.16 -34.87 -12.65
C PRO A 545 -12.44 -33.97 -13.85
N GLY A 546 -11.63 -34.10 -14.91
CA GLY A 546 -11.79 -33.32 -16.15
C GLY A 546 -11.04 -31.99 -16.20
N SER A 547 -10.14 -31.73 -15.24
CA SER A 547 -9.26 -30.55 -15.21
C SER A 547 -8.22 -30.50 -16.35
N GLY A 548 -8.03 -31.60 -17.10
CA GLY A 548 -6.95 -31.74 -18.09
C GLY A 548 -5.58 -32.01 -17.47
N ASP A 549 -5.44 -31.84 -16.15
CA ASP A 549 -4.26 -32.08 -15.31
C ASP A 549 -4.48 -33.33 -14.42
N ASP A 550 -4.92 -34.44 -15.01
CA ASP A 550 -5.28 -35.71 -14.32
C ASP A 550 -4.12 -36.36 -13.51
N ASN A 551 -2.95 -35.73 -13.43
CA ASN A 551 -1.86 -36.06 -12.51
C ASN A 551 -1.14 -34.77 -12.09
N SER A 552 -1.45 -34.19 -10.93
CA SER A 552 -0.55 -33.21 -10.30
C SER A 552 0.77 -33.92 -10.01
N SER A 553 1.80 -33.66 -10.80
CA SER A 553 3.13 -34.23 -10.59
C SER A 553 3.91 -33.38 -9.59
N ASP A 554 4.93 -33.93 -8.93
CA ASP A 554 5.83 -33.13 -8.09
C ASP A 554 6.43 -31.92 -8.86
N ASN A 555 6.52 -32.01 -10.19
CA ASN A 555 6.98 -30.89 -11.03
C ASN A 555 5.97 -29.73 -11.09
N ASP A 556 4.67 -30.00 -10.98
CA ASP A 556 3.64 -28.95 -10.97
C ASP A 556 3.58 -28.27 -9.59
N ASP A 557 3.84 -29.02 -8.51
CA ASP A 557 4.00 -28.45 -7.17
C ASP A 557 5.25 -27.56 -7.11
N GLN A 558 6.37 -27.97 -7.72
CA GLN A 558 7.56 -27.11 -7.87
C GLN A 558 7.27 -25.86 -8.71
N LEU A 559 6.50 -26.00 -9.79
CA LEU A 559 6.10 -24.87 -10.65
C LEU A 559 5.25 -23.87 -9.86
N PHE A 560 4.32 -24.32 -9.01
CA PHE A 560 3.54 -23.44 -8.14
C PHE A 560 4.46 -22.58 -7.26
N PHE A 561 5.41 -23.20 -6.55
CA PHE A 561 6.30 -22.46 -5.65
C PHE A 561 7.28 -21.57 -6.39
N LEU A 562 7.71 -21.96 -7.59
CA LEU A 562 8.53 -21.11 -8.46
C LEU A 562 7.75 -19.88 -8.92
N SER A 563 6.50 -20.04 -9.36
CA SER A 563 5.64 -18.92 -9.73
C SER A 563 5.38 -17.97 -8.56
N TYR A 564 5.14 -18.53 -7.37
CA TYR A 564 5.06 -17.76 -6.13
C TYR A 564 6.32 -16.93 -5.87
N ALA A 565 7.48 -17.58 -5.83
CA ALA A 565 8.71 -16.89 -5.50
C ALA A 565 9.09 -15.84 -6.56
N GLN A 566 8.79 -16.13 -7.83
CA GLN A 566 9.12 -15.23 -8.94
C GLN A 566 8.27 -13.97 -8.97
N THR A 567 7.07 -13.98 -8.37
CA THR A 567 6.28 -12.76 -8.16
C THR A 567 7.06 -11.70 -7.37
N TRP A 568 7.95 -12.11 -6.49
CA TRP A 568 8.69 -11.22 -5.58
C TRP A 568 10.14 -10.96 -5.99
N CYS A 569 10.58 -11.41 -7.17
CA CYS A 569 11.95 -11.13 -7.63
C CYS A 569 12.15 -9.63 -7.74
N GLY A 570 13.06 -9.07 -6.96
CA GLY A 570 13.32 -7.64 -6.95
C GLY A 570 14.71 -7.26 -6.45
N LYS A 571 15.08 -6.00 -6.69
CA LYS A 571 16.26 -5.35 -6.13
C LYS A 571 15.87 -3.98 -5.64
N ILE A 572 16.48 -3.56 -4.54
CA ILE A 572 16.25 -2.27 -3.90
C ILE A 572 17.57 -1.57 -3.66
N ARG A 573 17.56 -0.24 -3.69
CA ARG A 573 18.72 0.56 -3.26
C ARG A 573 18.85 0.53 -1.74
N ASP A 574 20.05 0.78 -1.25
CA ASP A 574 20.33 0.81 0.20
C ASP A 574 19.46 1.84 0.92
N GLU A 575 19.28 3.02 0.34
CA GLU A 575 18.41 4.06 0.90
C GLU A 575 16.95 3.59 0.96
N THR A 576 16.43 2.98 -0.12
CA THR A 576 15.08 2.39 -0.16
C THR A 576 14.90 1.25 0.84
N ALA A 577 15.94 0.45 1.06
CA ALA A 577 15.94 -0.63 2.03
C ALA A 577 15.88 -0.10 3.47
N ALA A 578 16.62 0.97 3.76
CA ALA A 578 16.56 1.66 5.05
C ALA A 578 15.21 2.34 5.27
N ASP A 579 14.66 3.01 4.25
CA ASP A 579 13.31 3.56 4.26
C ASP A 579 12.28 2.45 4.55
N SER A 580 12.30 1.36 3.78
CA SER A 580 11.36 0.24 3.95
C SER A 580 11.43 -0.38 5.34
N PHE A 581 12.61 -0.44 5.96
CA PHE A 581 12.73 -0.91 7.35
C PHE A 581 12.01 0.03 8.34
N LEU A 582 12.07 1.34 8.09
CA LEU A 582 11.44 2.34 8.95
C LEU A 582 9.94 2.42 8.72
N THR A 583 9.47 2.36 7.47
CA THR A 583 8.11 2.77 7.06
C THR A 583 7.22 1.61 6.63
N ASN A 584 7.78 0.61 5.94
CA ASN A 584 6.97 -0.40 5.27
C ASN A 584 6.43 -1.46 6.25
N ALA A 585 5.12 -1.74 6.16
CA ALA A 585 4.48 -2.85 6.87
C ALA A 585 4.81 -4.21 6.24
N HIS A 586 5.29 -4.25 5.00
CA HIS A 586 5.70 -5.48 4.34
C HIS A 586 7.18 -5.76 4.55
N ALA A 587 7.52 -7.03 4.77
CA ALA A 587 8.89 -7.48 4.60
C ALA A 587 9.33 -7.36 3.12
N VAL A 588 10.63 -7.23 2.86
CA VAL A 588 11.16 -7.22 1.48
C VAL A 588 10.91 -8.56 0.79
N GLY A 589 10.80 -8.55 -0.55
CA GLY A 589 10.39 -9.72 -1.34
C GLY A 589 11.15 -11.01 -1.03
N GLU A 590 12.47 -10.94 -0.82
CA GLU A 590 13.29 -12.10 -0.42
C GLU A 590 12.80 -12.75 0.88
N VAL A 591 12.48 -11.92 1.88
CA VAL A 591 12.02 -12.37 3.20
C VAL A 591 10.60 -12.87 3.15
N ARG A 592 9.72 -12.24 2.33
CA ARG A 592 8.37 -12.75 2.08
C ARG A 592 8.41 -14.17 1.53
N VAL A 593 9.24 -14.40 0.50
CA VAL A 593 9.43 -15.72 -0.14
C VAL A 593 9.99 -16.74 0.83
N ASN A 594 11.15 -16.45 1.43
CA ASN A 594 11.84 -17.43 2.24
C ASN A 594 11.09 -17.69 3.57
N GLY A 595 10.57 -16.65 4.21
CA GLY A 595 9.82 -16.75 5.46
C GLY A 595 8.56 -17.63 5.33
N ALA A 596 7.73 -17.41 4.31
CA ALA A 596 6.53 -18.22 4.11
C ALA A 596 6.85 -19.65 3.62
N ALA A 597 7.84 -19.81 2.73
CA ALA A 597 8.25 -21.12 2.25
C ALA A 597 8.83 -22.00 3.39
N MET A 598 9.59 -21.41 4.32
CA MET A 598 10.11 -22.10 5.51
C MET A 598 9.00 -22.70 6.38
N ASN A 599 7.84 -22.07 6.46
CA ASN A 599 6.68 -22.55 7.22
C ASN A 599 5.78 -23.51 6.43
N SER A 600 6.05 -23.72 5.13
CA SER A 600 5.25 -24.60 4.28
C SER A 600 5.79 -26.04 4.29
N PHE A 601 4.97 -26.99 4.75
CA PHE A 601 5.27 -28.42 4.60
C PHE A 601 5.19 -28.88 3.14
N ALA A 602 4.28 -28.27 2.37
CA ALA A 602 4.10 -28.55 0.95
C ALA A 602 5.35 -28.16 0.15
N PHE A 603 5.94 -27.00 0.46
CA PHE A 603 7.20 -26.55 -0.15
C PHE A 603 8.33 -27.55 0.10
N ALA A 604 8.54 -27.92 1.37
CA ALA A 604 9.59 -28.86 1.75
C ALA A 604 9.41 -30.22 1.06
N SER A 605 8.15 -30.66 0.85
CA SER A 605 7.85 -31.87 0.09
C SER A 605 8.16 -31.70 -1.41
N ALA A 606 7.73 -30.60 -2.03
CA ALA A 606 7.92 -30.34 -3.47
C ALA A 606 9.40 -30.30 -3.88
N PHE A 607 10.26 -29.74 -3.01
CA PHE A 607 11.72 -29.67 -3.26
C PHE A 607 12.53 -30.76 -2.55
N ASN A 608 11.88 -31.70 -1.87
CA ASN A 608 12.52 -32.78 -1.10
C ASN A 608 13.55 -32.26 -0.08
N CYS A 609 13.24 -31.16 0.61
CA CYS A 609 14.14 -30.56 1.57
C CYS A 609 14.25 -31.40 2.85
N PRO A 610 15.47 -31.77 3.29
CA PRO A 610 15.64 -32.57 4.49
C PRO A 610 15.24 -31.77 5.73
N ALA A 611 14.71 -32.45 6.76
CA ALA A 611 14.35 -31.81 8.02
C ALA A 611 15.58 -31.15 8.66
N GLY A 612 15.44 -29.89 9.08
CA GLY A 612 16.54 -29.09 9.63
C GLY A 612 17.40 -28.39 8.58
N ALA A 613 17.09 -28.52 7.27
CA ALA A 613 17.63 -27.61 6.27
C ALA A 613 17.18 -26.16 6.56
N PRO A 614 17.93 -25.13 6.11
CA PRO A 614 17.52 -23.73 6.29
C PRO A 614 16.08 -23.47 5.84
N MET A 615 15.69 -23.96 4.68
CA MET A 615 14.32 -23.81 4.15
C MET A 615 13.33 -24.88 4.63
N ASN A 616 13.73 -25.74 5.56
CA ASN A 616 12.85 -26.72 6.20
C ASN A 616 13.17 -26.86 7.70
N PRO A 617 12.95 -25.79 8.49
CA PRO A 617 13.13 -25.84 9.93
C PRO A 617 12.20 -26.89 10.56
N VAL A 618 12.65 -27.46 11.68
CA VAL A 618 11.87 -28.48 12.41
C VAL A 618 10.61 -27.87 13.00
N ASP A 619 10.74 -26.70 13.60
CA ASP A 619 9.64 -25.93 14.15
C ASP A 619 9.18 -24.93 13.08
N LYS A 620 7.91 -25.01 12.69
CA LYS A 620 7.28 -24.13 11.69
C LYS A 620 6.20 -23.29 12.35
N CYS A 621 6.15 -22.02 12.02
CA CYS A 621 5.13 -21.09 12.50
C CYS A 621 3.89 -21.20 11.61
N VAL A 622 2.87 -21.93 12.06
CA VAL A 622 1.61 -22.13 11.31
C VAL A 622 0.46 -21.53 12.09
N LEU A 623 -0.27 -20.63 11.43
CA LEU A 623 -1.39 -19.90 12.01
C LEU A 623 -2.69 -20.22 11.27
N TRP A 624 -2.79 -19.81 10.00
CA TRP A 624 -3.93 -20.10 9.13
C TRP A 624 -3.72 -21.37 8.33
#